data_AF-A0A838DG30-F1
#
_entry.id   AF-A0A838DG30-F1
#
_cell.length_a   1.000
_cell.length_b   1.000
_cell.length_c   1.000
_cell.angle_alpha   90.00
_cell.angle_beta   90.00
_cell.angle_gamma   90.00
#
_symmetry.space_group_name_H-M   'P 1'
#
loop_
_entity.id
_entity.type
_entity.pdbx_description
1 polymer ?
#
loop_
_entity_poly.entity_id
_entity_poly.type
_entity_poly.pdbx_seq_one_letter_code
_entity_poly.pdbx_strand_id
1 'polypeptide(L)'
;MSRTVQSAWILTFFALLSTRPLFAAEQKQTSQDDYTLYELLAPETASFKITYEVSATTPGAEAFFNPIRKGSIASDEAVFDMMTGAPLKFEQVSGDKARETGLPDADLESDYIRVQLARPVPSDGGQARIRIIKTYKDEKSYRREAGNIVFERPLGIRRNAVVLPAGYQLTDCNVPSQVLAEADGRTRISFMHQPPGPAALILKAKPGALTGDAAKPRPLTDRRSWEPPPTQGPTERARLNERAHQDRDIIYYLQSPETSAFKLTHDYTELREGTDRYLNVVRTGSKVSDPSGRILDTGEAMKVELFTGAQLEKAGVDPGDDKVAPDQQVVVFRFSSVKKGQTVRLRISETYTAPESYRMEGDELVFERSLGRPRNSVVLPRGWYLTASAIPAVVRETPDGLTRLDFMNGRPDSIDVLIKAKKGAIR
;
A
#
# COMPACT_ATOMS: atom_id res chain seq x y z
N MET A 1 33.95 40.00 -74.22
CA MET A 1 34.24 38.82 -73.37
C MET A 1 35.35 39.22 -72.39
N SER A 2 35.22 38.86 -71.11
CA SER A 2 36.09 39.26 -69.97
C SER A 2 35.76 40.67 -69.44
N ARG A 3 35.56 40.95 -68.15
CA ARG A 3 35.52 40.19 -66.88
C ARG A 3 34.83 41.14 -65.88
N THR A 4 33.78 40.69 -65.18
CA THR A 4 33.22 41.44 -64.04
C THR A 4 33.68 40.75 -62.76
N VAL A 5 34.39 41.50 -61.91
CA VAL A 5 34.91 41.03 -60.62
C VAL A 5 33.78 41.12 -59.59
N GLN A 6 33.42 39.99 -58.98
CA GLN A 6 32.50 39.93 -57.84
C GLN A 6 33.30 39.65 -56.57
N SER A 7 33.30 40.60 -55.66
CA SER A 7 33.94 40.53 -54.34
C SER A 7 33.07 39.70 -53.39
N ALA A 8 33.62 38.60 -52.88
CA ALA A 8 32.98 37.77 -51.86
C ALA A 8 33.33 38.29 -50.45
N TRP A 9 32.31 38.68 -49.67
CA TRP A 9 32.45 38.96 -48.24
C TRP A 9 32.15 37.68 -47.45
N ILE A 10 33.13 37.22 -46.69
CA ILE A 10 33.02 36.10 -45.75
C ILE A 10 32.45 36.65 -44.44
N LEU A 11 31.25 36.22 -44.07
CA LEU A 11 30.63 36.48 -42.76
C LEU A 11 30.84 35.25 -41.86
N THR A 12 31.75 35.37 -40.91
CA THR A 12 32.00 34.36 -39.86
C THR A 12 30.93 34.49 -38.78
N PHE A 13 30.05 33.49 -38.66
CA PHE A 13 29.07 33.40 -37.56
C PHE A 13 29.73 32.75 -36.33
N PHE A 14 29.89 33.52 -35.25
CA PHE A 14 30.20 32.98 -33.92
C PHE A 14 28.90 32.45 -33.29
N ALA A 15 28.80 31.13 -33.12
CA ALA A 15 27.70 30.51 -32.37
C ALA A 15 28.02 30.56 -30.86
N LEU A 16 27.34 31.43 -30.12
CA LEU A 16 27.31 31.37 -28.65
C LEU A 16 26.48 30.14 -28.21
N LEU A 17 27.16 29.09 -27.76
CA LEU A 17 26.54 27.98 -27.02
C LEU A 17 26.05 28.52 -25.67
N SER A 18 24.75 28.82 -25.59
CA SER A 18 24.07 29.15 -24.33
C SER A 18 23.79 27.86 -23.58
N THR A 19 24.65 27.49 -22.61
CA THR A 19 24.35 26.42 -21.65
C THR A 19 23.25 26.90 -20.70
N ARG A 20 21.98 26.64 -21.07
CA ARG A 20 20.88 26.77 -20.11
C ARG A 20 21.07 25.71 -19.02
N PRO A 21 21.08 26.07 -17.72
CA PRO A 21 20.97 25.06 -16.69
C PRO A 21 19.66 24.31 -16.91
N LEU A 22 19.72 22.97 -16.93
CA LEU A 22 18.51 22.18 -16.78
C LEU A 22 17.93 22.57 -15.41
N PHE A 23 16.85 23.36 -15.41
CA PHE A 23 15.98 23.42 -14.26
C PHE A 23 15.50 22.00 -14.03
N ALA A 24 15.95 21.38 -12.93
CA ALA A 24 15.34 20.15 -12.46
C ALA A 24 13.85 20.45 -12.28
N ALA A 25 12.99 19.77 -13.04
CA ALA A 25 11.56 19.88 -12.84
C ALA A 25 11.28 19.56 -11.37
N GLU A 26 10.67 20.50 -10.64
CA GLU A 26 10.29 20.27 -9.25
C GLU A 26 9.38 19.05 -9.19
N GLN A 27 9.85 17.99 -8.52
CA GLN A 27 9.15 16.73 -8.49
C GLN A 27 7.90 16.88 -7.63
N LYS A 28 6.74 16.58 -8.22
CA LYS A 28 5.48 16.50 -7.48
C LYS A 28 5.60 15.51 -6.32
N GLN A 29 5.05 15.86 -5.16
CA GLN A 29 4.97 14.94 -4.03
C GLN A 29 4.13 13.71 -4.42
N THR A 30 4.69 12.52 -4.17
CA THR A 30 4.05 11.23 -4.40
C THR A 30 4.00 10.45 -3.10
N SER A 31 2.97 9.62 -2.96
CA SER A 31 2.77 8.77 -1.80
C SER A 31 2.02 7.50 -2.20
N GLN A 32 2.09 6.52 -1.31
CA GLN A 32 1.32 5.30 -1.38
C GLN A 32 1.07 4.74 0.02
N ASP A 33 0.40 3.59 0.07
CA ASP A 33 0.13 2.88 1.33
C ASP A 33 -0.66 3.73 2.34
N ASP A 34 -1.49 4.67 1.86
CA ASP A 34 -2.35 5.46 2.71
C ASP A 34 -3.38 4.61 3.48
N TYR A 35 -3.49 4.89 4.77
CA TYR A 35 -4.52 4.34 5.66
C TYR A 35 -4.91 5.41 6.70
N THR A 36 -6.21 5.53 6.99
CA THR A 36 -6.67 6.48 8.02
C THR A 36 -7.63 5.83 9.02
N LEU A 37 -7.32 5.94 10.31
CA LEU A 37 -8.21 5.60 11.41
C LEU A 37 -8.80 6.88 12.01
N TYR A 38 -10.12 6.95 12.09
CA TYR A 38 -10.89 7.98 12.80
C TYR A 38 -11.44 7.41 14.10
N GLU A 39 -10.92 7.84 15.25
CA GLU A 39 -11.49 7.51 16.56
C GLU A 39 -12.43 8.64 16.97
N LEU A 40 -13.74 8.37 16.96
CA LEU A 40 -14.74 9.34 17.39
C LEU A 40 -14.61 9.57 18.89
N LEU A 41 -14.42 10.84 19.29
CA LEU A 41 -14.36 11.22 20.70
C LEU A 41 -15.78 11.45 21.24
N ALA A 42 -15.87 12.00 22.45
CA ALA A 42 -17.15 12.24 23.09
C ALA A 42 -18.05 13.11 22.17
N PRO A 43 -19.30 12.70 21.88
CA PRO A 43 -20.08 13.32 20.81
C PRO A 43 -20.37 14.81 20.97
N GLU A 44 -20.41 15.29 22.21
CA GLU A 44 -20.56 16.70 22.58
C GLU A 44 -19.38 17.59 22.18
N THR A 45 -18.21 17.02 21.89
CA THR A 45 -17.05 17.82 21.46
C THR A 45 -17.01 18.03 19.95
N ALA A 46 -17.82 17.29 19.19
CA ALA A 46 -17.73 17.20 17.72
C ALA A 46 -16.29 16.94 17.24
N SER A 47 -15.52 16.19 18.04
CA SER A 47 -14.11 15.92 17.77
C SER A 47 -13.84 14.45 17.49
N PHE A 48 -12.82 14.19 16.69
CA PHE A 48 -12.33 12.85 16.41
C PHE A 48 -10.82 12.88 16.22
N LYS A 49 -10.15 11.88 16.77
CA LYS A 49 -8.72 11.69 16.59
C LYS A 49 -8.48 10.95 15.26
N ILE A 50 -7.47 11.39 14.53
CA ILE A 50 -7.06 10.83 13.26
C ILE A 50 -5.68 10.22 13.46
N THR A 51 -5.52 8.95 13.09
CA THR A 51 -4.22 8.35 12.81
C THR A 51 -4.12 8.12 11.32
N TYR A 52 -3.22 8.83 10.66
CA TYR A 52 -2.95 8.73 9.23
C TYR A 52 -1.57 8.12 9.03
N GLU A 53 -1.52 6.99 8.32
CA GLU A 53 -0.29 6.30 7.96
C GLU A 53 -0.09 6.41 6.44
N VAL A 54 1.13 6.73 6.03
CA VAL A 54 1.49 6.95 4.61
C VAL A 54 2.96 6.67 4.35
N SER A 55 3.26 6.20 3.14
CA SER A 55 4.63 6.10 2.62
C SER A 55 4.87 7.23 1.62
N ALA A 56 5.79 8.15 1.92
CA ALA A 56 6.30 9.11 0.96
C ALA A 56 7.21 8.39 -0.06
N THR A 57 7.03 8.68 -1.35
CA THR A 57 7.71 7.95 -2.44
C THR A 57 8.45 8.85 -3.43
N THR A 58 8.46 10.16 -3.23
CA THR A 58 9.21 11.08 -4.11
C THR A 58 10.71 10.90 -3.88
N PRO A 59 11.49 10.43 -4.87
CA PRO A 59 12.92 10.20 -4.74
C PRO A 59 13.68 11.41 -4.18
N GLY A 60 14.47 11.20 -3.13
CA GLY A 60 15.29 12.25 -2.51
C GLY A 60 14.51 13.28 -1.68
N ALA A 61 13.19 13.16 -1.55
CA ALA A 61 12.41 14.07 -0.72
C ALA A 61 12.88 13.98 0.75
N GLU A 62 13.08 15.14 1.38
CA GLU A 62 13.43 15.28 2.79
C GLU A 62 12.26 15.79 3.64
N ALA A 63 11.17 16.18 2.98
CA ALA A 63 9.96 16.66 3.62
C ALA A 63 8.72 15.97 3.03
N PHE A 64 7.66 15.91 3.82
CA PHE A 64 6.34 15.48 3.39
C PHE A 64 5.27 16.44 3.90
N PHE A 65 4.32 16.77 3.04
CA PHE A 65 3.26 17.73 3.33
C PHE A 65 1.91 17.00 3.41
N ASN A 66 1.23 17.11 4.56
CA ASN A 66 -0.12 16.62 4.73
C ASN A 66 -1.10 17.78 4.86
N PRO A 67 -2.10 17.93 3.97
CA PRO A 67 -3.05 19.03 4.06
C PRO A 67 -3.92 18.91 5.32
N ILE A 68 -4.20 20.06 5.93
CA ILE A 68 -5.23 20.22 6.95
C ILE A 68 -6.55 20.53 6.23
N ARG A 69 -7.58 19.73 6.51
CA ARG A 69 -8.86 19.87 5.79
C ARG A 69 -9.53 21.19 6.14
N LYS A 70 -9.88 21.97 5.12
CA LYS A 70 -10.72 23.17 5.25
C LYS A 70 -11.99 22.86 6.04
N GLY A 71 -12.31 23.74 6.99
CA GLY A 71 -13.48 23.59 7.88
C GLY A 71 -13.26 22.69 9.09
N SER A 72 -12.07 22.12 9.29
CA SER A 72 -11.70 21.44 10.53
C SER A 72 -10.70 22.28 11.32
N ILE A 73 -10.82 22.27 12.65
CA ILE A 73 -9.79 22.83 13.55
C ILE A 73 -8.89 21.68 13.98
N ALA A 74 -7.59 21.78 13.66
CA ALA A 74 -6.58 20.79 14.02
C ALA A 74 -5.93 21.11 15.38
N SER A 75 -5.57 20.07 16.13
CA SER A 75 -4.92 20.14 17.44
C SER A 75 -4.25 18.79 17.76
N ASP A 76 -3.48 18.73 18.85
CA ASP A 76 -2.83 17.52 19.37
C ASP A 76 -2.00 16.75 18.31
N GLU A 77 -1.27 17.49 17.48
CA GLU A 77 -0.50 16.90 16.40
C GLU A 77 0.75 16.19 16.92
N ALA A 78 1.03 15.02 16.37
CA ALA A 78 2.26 14.31 16.59
C ALA A 78 2.62 13.51 15.33
N VAL A 79 3.91 13.44 15.00
CA VAL A 79 4.39 12.76 13.80
C VAL A 79 5.51 11.80 14.17
N PHE A 80 5.49 10.60 13.59
CA PHE A 80 6.46 9.54 13.88
C PHE A 80 7.00 8.90 12.60
N ASP A 81 8.28 8.54 12.63
CA ASP A 81 8.89 7.66 11.64
C ASP A 81 8.49 6.22 11.95
N MET A 82 7.76 5.56 11.04
CA MET A 82 7.22 4.22 11.32
C MET A 82 8.30 3.14 11.34
N MET A 83 9.47 3.37 10.75
CA MET A 83 10.59 2.44 10.83
C MET A 83 11.15 2.38 12.26
N THR A 84 11.47 3.54 12.83
CA THR A 84 12.16 3.62 14.13
C THR A 84 11.23 3.78 15.32
N GLY A 85 9.99 4.24 15.10
CA GLY A 85 9.05 4.65 16.14
C GLY A 85 9.38 6.03 16.75
N ALA A 86 10.44 6.71 16.29
CA ALA A 86 10.87 7.99 16.83
C ALA A 86 9.95 9.14 16.38
N PRO A 87 9.76 10.17 17.22
CA PRO A 87 9.06 11.38 16.81
C PRO A 87 9.84 12.12 15.71
N LEU A 88 9.12 12.69 14.75
CA LEU A 88 9.63 13.54 13.68
C LEU A 88 9.40 15.01 14.00
N LYS A 89 10.29 15.87 13.51
CA LYS A 89 10.07 17.32 13.52
C LYS A 89 9.01 17.67 12.49
N PHE A 90 8.09 18.55 12.85
CA PHE A 90 7.08 19.06 11.95
C PHE A 90 6.67 20.48 12.36
N GLU A 91 6.02 21.18 11.43
CA GLU A 91 5.42 22.49 11.63
C GLU A 91 4.15 22.60 10.80
N GLN A 92 3.20 23.43 11.27
CA GLN A 92 2.07 23.85 10.43
C GLN A 92 2.51 25.05 9.60
N VAL A 93 2.31 24.97 8.28
CA VAL A 93 2.65 26.03 7.33
C VAL A 93 1.45 26.36 6.46
N SER A 94 1.32 27.63 6.07
CA SER A 94 0.34 28.09 5.10
C SER A 94 0.66 27.58 3.69
N GLY A 95 -0.31 27.63 2.78
CA GLY A 95 -0.16 27.11 1.42
C GLY A 95 0.90 27.83 0.58
N ASP A 96 1.05 29.15 0.72
CA ASP A 96 2.14 29.93 0.12
C ASP A 96 3.50 29.44 0.64
N LYS A 97 3.63 29.24 1.96
CA LYS A 97 4.86 28.74 2.54
C LYS A 97 5.17 27.30 2.13
N ALA A 98 4.14 26.47 1.97
CA ALA A 98 4.29 25.12 1.44
C ALA A 98 4.86 25.13 0.01
N ARG A 99 4.40 26.04 -0.87
CA ARG A 99 4.98 26.22 -2.21
C ARG A 99 6.45 26.59 -2.17
N GLU A 100 6.81 27.57 -1.35
CA GLU A 100 8.19 28.02 -1.21
C GLU A 100 9.13 26.94 -0.67
N THR A 101 8.61 25.97 0.10
CA THR A 101 9.42 25.03 0.88
C THR A 101 9.34 23.57 0.43
N GLY A 102 8.75 23.31 -0.75
CA GLY A 102 8.85 22.00 -1.42
C GLY A 102 7.54 21.35 -1.88
N LEU A 103 6.41 22.06 -1.85
CA LEU A 103 5.12 21.58 -2.40
C LEU A 103 4.60 22.57 -3.47
N PRO A 104 5.10 22.51 -4.72
CA PRO A 104 4.83 23.54 -5.74
C PRO A 104 3.35 23.66 -6.13
N ASP A 105 2.58 22.57 -6.01
CA ASP A 105 1.14 22.53 -6.29
C ASP A 105 0.24 22.73 -5.06
N ALA A 106 0.78 23.24 -3.94
CA ALA A 106 -0.01 23.50 -2.74
C ALA A 106 -1.18 24.46 -3.03
N ASP A 107 -2.36 24.13 -2.52
CA ASP A 107 -3.50 25.06 -2.41
C ASP A 107 -3.16 26.18 -1.43
N LEU A 108 -3.22 27.44 -1.90
CA LEU A 108 -2.87 28.64 -1.14
C LEU A 108 -3.84 28.94 0.01
N GLU A 109 -5.06 28.40 -0.07
CA GLU A 109 -6.09 28.58 0.96
C GLU A 109 -6.09 27.44 2.00
N SER A 110 -5.14 26.52 1.91
CA SER A 110 -5.01 25.39 2.84
C SER A 110 -3.75 25.53 3.68
N ASP A 111 -3.83 25.05 4.92
CA ASP A 111 -2.66 24.82 5.76
C ASP A 111 -2.16 23.38 5.61
N TYR A 112 -0.90 23.15 5.93
CA TYR A 112 -0.23 21.87 5.80
C TYR A 112 0.58 21.56 7.05
N ILE A 113 0.56 20.29 7.46
CA ILE A 113 1.58 19.75 8.35
C ILE A 113 2.78 19.41 7.47
N ARG A 114 3.85 20.20 7.56
CA ARG A 114 5.13 19.95 6.91
C ARG A 114 5.99 19.12 7.85
N VAL A 115 6.25 17.88 7.47
CA VAL A 115 7.04 16.90 8.21
C VAL A 115 8.46 16.88 7.67
N GLN A 116 9.46 17.01 8.54
CA GLN A 116 10.85 16.68 8.20
C GLN A 116 11.05 15.17 8.33
N LEU A 117 11.45 14.50 7.25
CA LEU A 117 11.65 13.05 7.22
C LEU A 117 12.92 12.68 8.01
N ALA A 118 12.92 11.49 8.64
CA ALA A 118 14.09 10.97 9.36
C ALA A 118 15.32 10.78 8.46
N ARG A 119 15.08 10.60 7.16
CA ARG A 119 16.05 10.37 6.10
C ARG A 119 15.41 10.70 4.76
N PRO A 120 16.20 11.07 3.73
CA PRO A 120 15.68 11.23 2.37
C PRO A 120 15.04 9.94 1.87
N VAL A 121 13.99 10.05 1.07
CA VAL A 121 13.40 8.89 0.39
C VAL A 121 14.45 8.28 -0.56
N PRO A 122 14.78 6.96 -0.44
CA PRO A 122 15.76 6.34 -1.33
C PRO A 122 15.38 6.48 -2.81
N SER A 123 16.37 6.79 -3.65
CA SER A 123 16.16 7.18 -5.06
C SER A 123 15.71 6.04 -5.97
N ASP A 124 15.81 4.81 -5.51
CA ASP A 124 15.60 3.57 -6.25
C ASP A 124 14.28 2.88 -5.89
N GLY A 125 13.25 3.70 -5.68
CA GLY A 125 11.89 3.25 -5.36
C GLY A 125 11.70 2.84 -3.91
N GLY A 126 12.51 3.39 -2.99
CA GLY A 126 12.33 3.32 -1.55
C GLY A 126 11.15 4.15 -1.04
N GLN A 127 10.99 4.19 0.28
CA GLN A 127 9.89 4.84 0.97
C GLN A 127 10.38 5.53 2.25
N ALA A 128 9.76 6.64 2.64
CA ALA A 128 9.79 7.13 4.02
C ALA A 128 8.39 6.96 4.63
N ARG A 129 8.26 6.11 5.66
CA ARG A 129 6.96 5.77 6.26
C ARG A 129 6.67 6.64 7.46
N ILE A 130 5.50 7.27 7.45
CA ILE A 130 5.13 8.34 8.37
C ILE A 130 3.79 7.99 9.01
N ARG A 131 3.69 8.17 10.32
CA ARG A 131 2.41 8.20 11.04
C ARG A 131 2.16 9.61 11.57
N ILE A 132 1.06 10.22 11.14
CA ILE A 132 0.58 11.52 11.59
C ILE A 132 -0.65 11.30 12.48
N ILE A 133 -0.58 11.80 13.70
CA ILE A 133 -1.70 11.85 14.65
C ILE A 133 -2.17 13.30 14.72
N LYS A 134 -3.48 13.52 14.70
CA LYS A 134 -4.09 14.85 14.89
C LYS A 134 -5.53 14.70 15.39
N THR A 135 -5.98 15.64 16.21
CA THR A 135 -7.38 15.75 16.63
C THR A 135 -8.08 16.81 15.80
N TYR A 136 -9.20 16.46 15.18
CA TYR A 136 -10.06 17.41 14.48
C TYR A 136 -11.31 17.70 15.28
N LYS A 137 -11.68 18.98 15.37
CA LYS A 137 -13.05 19.42 15.68
C LYS A 137 -13.74 19.87 14.39
N ASP A 138 -14.86 19.23 14.06
CA ASP A 138 -15.60 19.43 12.79
C ASP A 138 -17.07 19.01 12.98
N GLU A 139 -17.92 19.96 13.39
CA GLU A 139 -19.36 19.76 13.67
C GLU A 139 -20.17 19.36 12.44
N LYS A 140 -19.70 19.70 11.23
CA LYS A 140 -20.35 19.27 10.00
C LYS A 140 -20.17 17.77 9.79
N SER A 141 -18.97 17.27 10.09
CA SER A 141 -18.60 15.86 9.87
C SER A 141 -19.02 14.95 11.02
N TYR A 142 -19.05 15.43 12.27
CA TYR A 142 -19.42 14.63 13.45
C TYR A 142 -20.39 15.39 14.36
N ARG A 143 -21.62 14.88 14.48
CA ARG A 143 -22.71 15.58 15.16
C ARG A 143 -23.68 14.62 15.85
N ARG A 144 -24.49 15.18 16.76
CA ARG A 144 -25.69 14.50 17.29
C ARG A 144 -26.90 14.77 16.41
N GLU A 145 -27.73 13.76 16.21
CA GLU A 145 -29.00 13.87 15.48
C GLU A 145 -30.04 12.98 16.16
N ALA A 146 -31.12 13.59 16.70
CA ALA A 146 -32.20 12.88 17.41
C ALA A 146 -31.73 11.87 18.48
N GLY A 147 -30.70 12.23 19.27
CA GLY A 147 -30.12 11.36 20.31
C GLY A 147 -29.10 10.34 19.81
N ASN A 148 -28.93 10.20 18.49
CA ASN A 148 -27.91 9.38 17.86
C ASN A 148 -26.67 10.21 17.50
N ILE A 149 -25.61 9.54 17.07
CA ILE A 149 -24.45 10.18 16.43
C ILE A 149 -24.46 9.92 14.93
N VAL A 150 -24.03 10.92 14.18
CA VAL A 150 -23.80 10.84 12.73
C VAL A 150 -22.37 11.25 12.45
N PHE A 151 -21.63 10.37 11.77
CA PHE A 151 -20.34 10.68 11.17
C PHE A 151 -20.49 10.64 9.65
N GLU A 152 -20.40 11.81 9.02
CA GLU A 152 -20.67 11.99 7.60
C GLU A 152 -19.55 12.80 6.95
N ARG A 153 -18.79 12.18 6.05
CA ARG A 153 -17.65 12.83 5.41
C ARG A 153 -17.26 12.17 4.09
N PRO A 154 -16.95 12.94 3.03
CA PRO A 154 -16.22 12.41 1.89
C PRO A 154 -14.77 12.07 2.31
N LEU A 155 -14.36 10.82 2.09
CA LEU A 155 -13.03 10.33 2.43
C LEU A 155 -12.25 9.99 1.16
N GLY A 156 -11.19 10.76 0.87
CA GLY A 156 -10.36 10.58 -0.31
C GLY A 156 -9.35 9.43 -0.20
N ILE A 157 -9.03 9.01 1.02
CA ILE A 157 -8.13 7.87 1.26
C ILE A 157 -8.88 6.57 0.97
N ARG A 158 -8.18 5.62 0.35
CA ARG A 158 -8.77 4.36 -0.14
C ARG A 158 -9.05 3.34 0.95
N ARG A 159 -8.37 3.43 2.08
CA ARG A 159 -8.46 2.47 3.20
C ARG A 159 -8.68 3.25 4.48
N ASN A 160 -9.82 3.03 5.12
CA ASN A 160 -10.20 3.79 6.31
C ASN A 160 -10.81 2.88 7.36
N ALA A 161 -10.73 3.32 8.61
CA ALA A 161 -11.51 2.79 9.70
C ALA A 161 -12.11 3.91 10.54
N VAL A 162 -13.28 3.65 11.13
CA VAL A 162 -13.92 4.51 12.14
C VAL A 162 -14.15 3.69 13.40
N VAL A 163 -13.72 4.19 14.55
CA VAL A 163 -14.01 3.59 15.85
C VAL A 163 -15.04 4.45 16.57
N LEU A 164 -16.15 3.84 16.98
CA LEU A 164 -17.22 4.51 17.71
C LEU A 164 -16.80 4.83 19.14
N PRO A 165 -17.39 5.85 19.79
CA PRO A 165 -17.20 6.07 21.22
C PRO A 165 -17.71 4.87 22.02
N ALA A 166 -17.15 4.65 23.22
CA ALA A 166 -17.66 3.61 24.11
C ALA A 166 -19.16 3.81 24.40
N GLY A 167 -19.92 2.72 24.46
CA GLY A 167 -21.36 2.74 24.73
C GLY A 167 -22.25 3.02 23.50
N TYR A 168 -21.67 3.18 22.32
CA TYR A 168 -22.41 3.34 21.06
C TYR A 168 -22.38 2.06 20.21
N GLN A 169 -23.52 1.73 19.62
CA GLN A 169 -23.68 0.63 18.67
C GLN A 169 -23.93 1.17 17.26
N LEU A 170 -23.26 0.58 16.26
CA LEU A 170 -23.47 0.89 14.85
C LEU A 170 -24.92 0.55 14.45
N THR A 171 -25.60 1.47 13.79
CA THR A 171 -26.97 1.25 13.28
C THR A 171 -27.09 1.40 11.77
N ASP A 172 -26.22 2.20 11.16
CA ASP A 172 -26.24 2.45 9.72
C ASP A 172 -24.82 2.71 9.21
N CYS A 173 -24.48 2.16 8.05
CA CYS A 173 -23.26 2.45 7.31
C CYS A 173 -23.53 2.25 5.81
N ASN A 174 -23.34 3.30 5.02
CA ASN A 174 -23.62 3.25 3.57
C ASN A 174 -22.46 2.67 2.72
N VAL A 175 -21.34 2.28 3.34
CA VAL A 175 -20.18 1.69 2.66
C VAL A 175 -19.95 0.25 3.15
N PRO A 176 -19.75 -0.74 2.26
CA PRO A 176 -19.41 -2.10 2.66
C PRO A 176 -18.17 -2.13 3.57
N SER A 177 -18.32 -2.65 4.78
CA SER A 177 -17.31 -2.55 5.84
C SER A 177 -17.17 -3.86 6.61
N GLN A 178 -15.95 -4.16 7.05
CA GLN A 178 -15.71 -5.07 8.17
C GLN A 178 -16.10 -4.36 9.47
N VAL A 179 -16.84 -5.06 10.33
CA VAL A 179 -17.16 -4.59 11.68
C VAL A 179 -16.43 -5.47 12.67
N LEU A 180 -15.55 -4.86 13.47
CA LEU A 180 -14.63 -5.55 14.38
C LEU A 180 -14.78 -4.97 15.78
N ALA A 181 -14.42 -5.77 16.80
CA ALA A 181 -14.33 -5.29 18.17
C ALA A 181 -12.88 -4.89 18.49
N GLU A 182 -12.70 -3.71 19.06
CA GLU A 182 -11.44 -3.28 19.68
C GLU A 182 -11.16 -4.09 20.95
N ALA A 183 -9.89 -4.09 21.38
CA ALA A 183 -9.49 -4.73 22.63
C ALA A 183 -10.20 -4.15 23.87
N ASP A 184 -10.62 -2.88 23.80
CA ASP A 184 -11.39 -2.18 24.84
C ASP A 184 -12.92 -2.34 24.70
N GLY A 185 -13.39 -3.09 23.69
CA GLY A 185 -14.81 -3.35 23.43
C GLY A 185 -15.51 -2.31 22.54
N ARG A 186 -14.82 -1.25 22.08
CA ARG A 186 -15.38 -0.33 21.09
C ARG A 186 -15.57 -1.02 19.73
N THR A 187 -16.50 -0.50 18.93
CA THR A 187 -16.77 -1.02 17.58
C THR A 187 -15.92 -0.29 16.55
N ARG A 188 -15.13 -1.02 15.77
CA ARG A 188 -14.41 -0.57 14.58
C ARG A 188 -15.20 -0.90 13.31
N ILE A 189 -15.28 0.07 12.40
CA ILE A 189 -15.88 -0.05 11.07
C ILE A 189 -14.76 0.22 10.06
N SER A 190 -14.26 -0.81 9.40
CA SER A 190 -13.09 -0.75 8.51
C SER A 190 -13.47 -1.10 7.07
N PHE A 191 -13.01 -0.33 6.09
CA PHE A 191 -13.40 -0.53 4.69
C PHE A 191 -12.31 -0.13 3.70
N MET A 192 -12.45 -0.67 2.49
CA MET A 192 -11.61 -0.38 1.33
C MET A 192 -12.50 0.17 0.20
N HIS A 193 -12.26 1.41 -0.23
CA HIS A 193 -13.06 2.09 -1.24
C HIS A 193 -12.40 2.06 -2.62
N GLN A 194 -12.92 1.20 -3.50
CA GLN A 194 -12.45 1.05 -4.88
C GLN A 194 -13.03 2.03 -5.91
N PRO A 195 -14.33 2.42 -5.86
CA PRO A 195 -14.91 3.30 -6.88
C PRO A 195 -14.12 4.60 -7.08
N PRO A 196 -14.11 5.20 -8.28
CA PRO A 196 -13.49 6.50 -8.50
C PRO A 196 -14.04 7.57 -7.55
N GLY A 197 -13.20 8.55 -7.22
CA GLY A 197 -13.56 9.62 -6.28
C GLY A 197 -13.48 9.24 -4.79
N PRO A 198 -13.92 10.15 -3.90
CA PRO A 198 -13.95 9.91 -2.47
C PRO A 198 -15.14 9.03 -2.05
N ALA A 199 -14.96 8.26 -0.97
CA ALA A 199 -16.07 7.57 -0.32
C ALA A 199 -16.98 8.59 0.37
N ALA A 200 -18.22 8.76 -0.11
CA ALA A 200 -19.22 9.60 0.56
C ALA A 200 -19.79 8.88 1.80
N LEU A 201 -18.96 8.71 2.83
CA LEU A 201 -19.31 7.95 4.03
C LEU A 201 -20.41 8.64 4.83
N ILE A 202 -21.44 7.88 5.19
CA ILE A 202 -22.43 8.18 6.21
C ILE A 202 -22.46 6.99 7.16
N LEU A 203 -22.18 7.26 8.43
CA LEU A 203 -22.25 6.31 9.53
C LEU A 203 -23.19 6.86 10.60
N LYS A 204 -24.08 6.02 11.11
CA LYS A 204 -24.93 6.35 12.26
C LYS A 204 -24.76 5.33 13.37
N ALA A 205 -24.78 5.80 14.60
CA ALA A 205 -24.75 4.95 15.78
C ALA A 205 -25.64 5.52 16.89
N LYS A 206 -26.16 4.65 17.75
CA LYS A 206 -27.01 5.03 18.88
C LYS A 206 -26.40 4.58 20.21
N PRO A 207 -26.74 5.22 21.34
CA PRO A 207 -26.35 4.73 22.66
C PRO A 207 -26.92 3.33 22.96
N GLY A 208 -26.32 2.65 23.93
CA GLY A 208 -26.83 1.38 24.49
C GLY A 208 -25.96 0.15 24.21
N ALA A 209 -24.74 0.32 23.70
CA ALA A 209 -23.75 -0.75 23.71
C ALA A 209 -23.18 -0.95 25.13
N LEU A 210 -22.64 -2.14 25.39
CA LEU A 210 -21.92 -2.41 26.62
C LEU A 210 -20.68 -1.51 26.74
N THR A 211 -20.22 -1.29 27.97
CA THR A 211 -18.99 -0.55 28.28
C THR A 211 -18.13 -1.31 29.30
N GLY A 212 -16.88 -0.91 29.44
CA GLY A 212 -15.94 -1.51 30.40
C GLY A 212 -15.66 -2.99 30.09
N ASP A 213 -15.43 -3.78 31.13
CA ASP A 213 -15.07 -5.20 30.98
C ASP A 213 -16.16 -6.03 30.28
N ALA A 214 -17.44 -5.67 30.45
CA ALA A 214 -18.55 -6.36 29.80
C ALA A 214 -18.55 -6.19 28.27
N ALA A 215 -17.91 -5.15 27.74
CA ALA A 215 -17.82 -4.91 26.30
C ALA A 215 -16.66 -5.65 25.62
N LYS A 216 -15.67 -6.12 26.40
CA LYS A 216 -14.45 -6.69 25.84
C LYS A 216 -14.76 -7.97 25.06
N PRO A 217 -14.23 -8.12 23.83
CA PRO A 217 -14.41 -9.35 23.09
C PRO A 217 -13.63 -10.49 23.77
N ARG A 218 -14.14 -11.71 23.62
CA ARG A 218 -13.36 -12.90 23.97
C ARG A 218 -12.15 -13.00 23.04
N PRO A 219 -11.02 -13.57 23.50
CA PRO A 219 -9.88 -13.84 22.63
C PRO A 219 -10.30 -14.66 21.41
N LEU A 220 -9.88 -14.21 20.23
CA LEU A 220 -10.11 -14.93 18.98
C LEU A 220 -9.42 -16.29 19.03
N THR A 221 -10.02 -17.29 18.39
CA THR A 221 -9.49 -18.66 18.30
C THR A 221 -8.88 -18.94 16.92
N ASP A 222 -8.20 -20.08 16.80
CA ASP A 222 -7.69 -20.58 15.52
C ASP A 222 -8.65 -21.61 14.87
N ARG A 223 -9.92 -21.65 15.30
CA ARG A 223 -10.95 -22.49 14.69
C ARG A 223 -11.25 -22.00 13.28
N ARG A 224 -11.51 -22.93 12.35
CA ARG A 224 -11.88 -22.64 10.96
C ARG A 224 -13.40 -22.78 10.76
N SER A 225 -13.89 -22.36 9.58
CA SER A 225 -15.29 -22.54 9.21
C SER A 225 -15.71 -24.01 9.32
N TRP A 226 -16.95 -24.27 9.71
CA TRP A 226 -17.52 -25.63 9.68
C TRP A 226 -17.91 -26.07 8.26
N GLU A 227 -18.05 -25.11 7.33
CA GLU A 227 -18.44 -25.38 5.94
C GLU A 227 -17.29 -26.02 5.13
N PRO A 228 -17.56 -27.04 4.29
CA PRO A 228 -16.53 -27.71 3.52
C PRO A 228 -15.90 -26.90 2.40
N PRO A 229 -14.59 -27.08 2.12
CA PRO A 229 -13.64 -27.88 2.91
C PRO A 229 -13.16 -27.10 4.16
N PRO A 230 -13.44 -27.58 5.40
CA PRO A 230 -13.24 -26.79 6.63
C PRO A 230 -11.75 -26.51 6.91
N THR A 231 -10.89 -27.42 6.43
CA THR A 231 -9.44 -27.40 6.65
C THR A 231 -8.69 -26.40 5.76
N GLN A 232 -9.34 -25.85 4.73
CA GLN A 232 -8.68 -25.01 3.73
C GLN A 232 -8.96 -23.51 3.90
N GLY A 233 -10.03 -23.13 4.61
CA GLY A 233 -10.41 -21.73 4.84
C GLY A 233 -9.67 -21.05 6.00
N PRO A 234 -9.61 -19.71 6.06
CA PRO A 234 -8.91 -18.97 7.12
C PRO A 234 -9.49 -19.25 8.52
N THR A 235 -8.65 -19.13 9.56
CA THR A 235 -9.09 -19.21 10.97
C THR A 235 -9.98 -18.04 11.36
N GLU A 236 -10.74 -18.15 12.46
CA GLU A 236 -11.52 -17.05 13.05
C GLU A 236 -10.63 -15.80 13.23
N ARG A 237 -9.44 -15.97 13.82
CA ARG A 237 -8.44 -14.91 13.95
C ARG A 237 -8.09 -14.25 12.61
N ALA A 238 -7.85 -15.05 11.57
CA ALA A 238 -7.52 -14.51 10.25
C ALA A 238 -8.72 -13.80 9.59
N ARG A 239 -9.94 -14.29 9.81
CA ARG A 239 -11.18 -13.70 9.28
C ARG A 239 -11.54 -12.37 9.91
N LEU A 240 -11.20 -12.19 11.18
CA LEU A 240 -11.44 -10.99 11.98
C LEU A 240 -10.19 -10.10 12.12
N ASN A 241 -9.18 -10.33 11.27
CA ASN A 241 -8.06 -9.40 11.13
C ASN A 241 -8.44 -8.26 10.18
N GLU A 242 -8.06 -7.03 10.51
CA GLU A 242 -8.45 -5.84 9.77
C GLU A 242 -7.86 -5.84 8.35
N ARG A 243 -8.73 -6.02 7.35
CA ARG A 243 -8.29 -6.14 5.95
C ARG A 243 -7.75 -4.84 5.38
N ALA A 244 -8.30 -3.69 5.78
CA ALA A 244 -7.90 -2.38 5.26
C ALA A 244 -6.54 -1.91 5.80
N HIS A 245 -6.12 -2.36 6.98
CA HIS A 245 -4.83 -2.01 7.57
C HIS A 245 -3.67 -2.86 7.04
N GLN A 246 -3.97 -4.07 6.55
CA GLN A 246 -2.96 -4.90 5.89
C GLN A 246 -2.30 -4.16 4.73
N ASP A 247 -0.97 -4.12 4.77
CA ASP A 247 -0.15 -3.31 3.87
C ASP A 247 0.68 -4.15 2.89
N ARG A 248 0.43 -5.46 2.82
CA ARG A 248 1.10 -6.32 1.85
C ARG A 248 0.55 -6.07 0.45
N ASP A 249 1.44 -5.76 -0.49
CA ASP A 249 1.14 -5.57 -1.91
C ASP A 249 1.98 -6.54 -2.74
N ILE A 250 1.40 -7.12 -3.79
CA ILE A 250 2.10 -8.04 -4.70
C ILE A 250 1.79 -7.66 -6.14
N ILE A 251 2.84 -7.46 -6.95
CA ILE A 251 2.71 -7.21 -8.39
C ILE A 251 3.33 -8.39 -9.14
N TYR A 252 2.59 -8.98 -10.07
CA TYR A 252 3.05 -10.00 -11.01
C TYR A 252 3.29 -9.35 -12.37
N TYR A 253 4.53 -9.34 -12.83
CA TYR A 253 4.95 -8.91 -14.16
C TYR A 253 5.12 -10.15 -15.03
N LEU A 254 4.12 -10.44 -15.85
CA LEU A 254 4.14 -11.59 -16.73
C LEU A 254 5.21 -11.41 -17.81
N GLN A 255 6.04 -12.43 -18.03
CA GLN A 255 7.02 -12.44 -19.12
C GLN A 255 6.36 -13.01 -20.39
N SER A 256 7.13 -13.44 -21.38
CA SER A 256 6.56 -14.17 -22.53
C SER A 256 5.87 -15.45 -22.04
N PRO A 257 4.60 -15.72 -22.37
CA PRO A 257 3.86 -16.87 -21.83
C PRO A 257 4.46 -18.22 -22.22
N GLU A 258 5.23 -18.30 -23.30
CA GLU A 258 5.97 -19.48 -23.71
C GLU A 258 7.02 -19.92 -22.67
N THR A 259 7.47 -19.01 -21.80
CA THR A 259 8.42 -19.35 -20.72
C THR A 259 7.73 -19.84 -19.46
N SER A 260 6.39 -19.70 -19.36
CA SER A 260 5.63 -19.91 -18.13
C SER A 260 6.20 -19.12 -16.93
N ALA A 261 6.89 -18.01 -17.18
CA ALA A 261 7.59 -17.25 -16.15
C ALA A 261 6.99 -15.86 -15.90
N PHE A 262 7.05 -15.42 -14.65
CA PHE A 262 6.70 -14.06 -14.25
C PHE A 262 7.64 -13.57 -13.16
N LYS A 263 8.00 -12.28 -13.21
CA LYS A 263 8.64 -11.62 -12.08
C LYS A 263 7.56 -11.19 -11.10
N LEU A 264 7.77 -11.37 -9.82
CA LEU A 264 6.89 -10.82 -8.79
C LEU A 264 7.66 -9.91 -7.85
N THR A 265 7.02 -8.82 -7.44
CA THR A 265 7.50 -7.96 -6.36
C THR A 265 6.50 -7.99 -5.23
N HIS A 266 6.95 -8.14 -3.99
CA HIS A 266 6.09 -8.03 -2.82
C HIS A 266 6.66 -7.06 -1.79
N ASP A 267 5.81 -6.12 -1.41
CA ASP A 267 6.10 -5.17 -0.35
C ASP A 267 5.42 -5.63 0.94
N TYR A 268 6.17 -5.66 2.03
CA TYR A 268 5.71 -6.19 3.31
C TYR A 268 6.35 -5.44 4.48
N THR A 269 5.57 -5.13 5.50
CA THR A 269 6.10 -4.60 6.76
C THR A 269 6.21 -5.71 7.81
N GLU A 270 7.43 -6.00 8.26
CA GLU A 270 7.66 -6.83 9.43
C GLU A 270 7.64 -5.97 10.70
N LEU A 271 6.91 -6.45 11.70
CA LEU A 271 6.65 -5.73 12.95
C LEU A 271 6.91 -6.60 14.19
N ARG A 272 7.16 -7.90 14.01
CA ARG A 272 7.41 -8.83 15.11
C ARG A 272 8.84 -8.63 15.63
N GLU A 273 8.94 -8.16 16.87
CA GLU A 273 10.20 -8.02 17.60
C GLU A 273 11.04 -9.31 17.54
N GLY A 274 12.34 -9.17 17.30
CA GLY A 274 13.27 -10.29 17.18
C GLY A 274 13.33 -10.94 15.79
N THR A 275 12.42 -10.60 14.87
CA THR A 275 12.45 -11.18 13.51
C THR A 275 13.58 -10.56 12.71
N ASP A 276 14.45 -11.40 12.15
CA ASP A 276 15.66 -11.04 11.39
C ASP A 276 15.65 -11.56 9.94
N ARG A 277 14.53 -12.17 9.54
CA ARG A 277 14.38 -12.84 8.25
C ARG A 277 12.95 -12.91 7.78
N TYR A 278 12.82 -13.01 6.46
CA TYR A 278 11.58 -13.35 5.79
C TYR A 278 11.82 -14.59 4.91
N LEU A 279 10.91 -15.55 4.95
CA LEU A 279 10.99 -16.77 4.15
C LEU A 279 9.90 -16.74 3.09
N ASN A 280 10.27 -17.09 1.86
CA ASN A 280 9.32 -17.41 0.82
C ASN A 280 9.44 -18.88 0.43
N VAL A 281 8.40 -19.65 0.73
CA VAL A 281 8.31 -21.06 0.37
C VAL A 281 7.73 -21.16 -1.04
N VAL A 282 8.54 -21.61 -2.00
CA VAL A 282 8.14 -21.72 -3.41
C VAL A 282 7.07 -22.80 -3.53
N ARG A 283 5.96 -22.49 -4.20
CA ARG A 283 4.86 -23.44 -4.37
C ARG A 283 5.31 -24.70 -5.10
N THR A 284 4.77 -25.85 -4.71
CA THR A 284 4.95 -27.12 -5.44
C THR A 284 4.64 -26.92 -6.92
N GLY A 285 5.46 -27.52 -7.80
CA GLY A 285 5.35 -27.35 -9.26
C GLY A 285 5.96 -26.04 -9.80
N SER A 286 6.42 -25.13 -8.95
CA SER A 286 7.12 -23.90 -9.36
C SER A 286 8.62 -23.97 -9.12
N LYS A 287 9.37 -23.13 -9.84
CA LYS A 287 10.79 -22.87 -9.58
C LYS A 287 11.03 -21.37 -9.41
N VAL A 288 11.99 -21.02 -8.55
CA VAL A 288 12.41 -19.62 -8.34
C VAL A 288 13.79 -19.35 -8.95
N SER A 289 13.97 -18.17 -9.51
CA SER A 289 15.26 -17.62 -9.94
C SER A 289 15.38 -16.13 -9.60
N ASP A 290 16.62 -15.63 -9.65
CA ASP A 290 16.97 -14.22 -9.49
C ASP A 290 16.37 -13.53 -8.24
N PRO A 291 16.38 -14.18 -7.06
CA PRO A 291 15.80 -13.58 -5.89
C PRO A 291 16.66 -12.40 -5.42
N SER A 292 16.00 -11.30 -5.08
CA SER A 292 16.64 -10.10 -4.55
C SER A 292 15.72 -9.44 -3.55
N GLY A 293 16.29 -8.69 -2.61
CA GLY A 293 15.52 -8.03 -1.58
C GLY A 293 16.17 -6.73 -1.14
N ARG A 294 15.34 -5.82 -0.62
CA ARG A 294 15.79 -4.56 -0.03
C ARG A 294 14.89 -4.06 1.07
N ILE A 295 15.46 -3.24 1.94
CA ILE A 295 14.73 -2.46 2.94
C ILE A 295 14.29 -1.15 2.27
N LEU A 296 12.99 -0.96 2.07
CA LEU A 296 12.46 0.23 1.43
C LEU A 296 12.67 1.50 2.26
N ASP A 297 12.77 1.38 3.59
CA ASP A 297 13.02 2.52 4.48
C ASP A 297 14.41 3.16 4.30
N THR A 298 15.41 2.39 3.85
CA THR A 298 16.83 2.80 3.82
C THR A 298 17.49 2.63 2.45
N GLY A 299 16.92 1.81 1.56
CA GLY A 299 17.52 1.40 0.30
C GLY A 299 18.51 0.23 0.42
N GLU A 300 18.82 -0.22 1.65
CA GLU A 300 19.77 -1.30 1.92
C GLU A 300 19.36 -2.60 1.21
N ALA A 301 20.29 -3.23 0.49
CA ALA A 301 20.08 -4.54 -0.11
C ALA A 301 20.13 -5.64 0.97
N MET A 302 19.17 -6.56 0.92
CA MET A 302 19.14 -7.72 1.82
C MET A 302 20.06 -8.82 1.31
N LYS A 303 20.68 -9.56 2.23
CA LYS A 303 21.31 -10.84 1.88
C LYS A 303 20.23 -11.86 1.57
N VAL A 304 20.38 -12.56 0.45
CA VAL A 304 19.41 -13.54 -0.05
C VAL A 304 20.08 -14.90 -0.20
N GLU A 305 19.43 -15.94 0.32
CA GLU A 305 19.93 -17.31 0.29
C GLU A 305 18.82 -18.24 -0.23
N LEU A 306 19.17 -19.16 -1.13
CA LEU A 306 18.25 -20.17 -1.66
C LEU A 306 18.59 -21.53 -1.03
N PHE A 307 17.59 -22.14 -0.40
CA PHE A 307 17.68 -23.46 0.22
C PHE A 307 16.66 -24.42 -0.41
N THR A 308 16.91 -25.72 -0.29
CA THR A 308 15.84 -26.73 -0.28
C THR A 308 15.31 -26.91 1.14
N GLY A 309 14.12 -27.49 1.32
CA GLY A 309 13.57 -27.80 2.64
C GLY A 309 14.52 -28.60 3.53
N ALA A 310 15.20 -29.61 2.97
CA ALA A 310 16.20 -30.39 3.70
C ALA A 310 17.43 -29.55 4.13
N GLN A 311 17.87 -28.60 3.31
CA GLN A 311 18.96 -27.70 3.67
C GLN A 311 18.53 -26.68 4.72
N LEU A 312 17.27 -26.22 4.67
CA LEU A 312 16.68 -25.30 5.64
C LEU A 312 16.63 -25.95 7.05
N GLU A 313 16.17 -27.20 7.12
CA GLU A 313 16.16 -28.00 8.35
C GLU A 313 17.57 -28.19 8.91
N LYS A 314 18.53 -28.59 8.06
CA LYS A 314 19.95 -28.73 8.45
C LYS A 314 20.56 -27.42 8.94
N ALA A 315 20.12 -26.28 8.41
CA ALA A 315 20.56 -24.95 8.83
C ALA A 315 19.87 -24.47 10.12
N GLY A 316 18.92 -25.24 10.68
CA GLY A 316 18.17 -24.87 11.87
C GLY A 316 17.29 -23.62 11.67
N VAL A 317 16.88 -23.35 10.42
CA VAL A 317 16.04 -22.19 10.11
C VAL A 317 14.58 -22.61 10.19
N ASP A 318 13.87 -22.05 11.17
CA ASP A 318 12.44 -22.29 11.38
C ASP A 318 11.58 -21.66 10.26
N PRO A 319 10.80 -22.44 9.48
CA PRO A 319 9.84 -21.93 8.50
C PRO A 319 8.56 -21.36 9.10
N GLY A 320 8.38 -21.41 10.43
CA GLY A 320 7.14 -21.04 11.10
C GLY A 320 6.05 -22.07 10.84
N ASP A 321 4.83 -21.60 10.58
CA ASP A 321 3.66 -22.48 10.36
C ASP A 321 3.67 -23.19 8.98
N ASP A 322 4.59 -22.82 8.08
CA ASP A 322 4.66 -23.38 6.74
C ASP A 322 5.24 -24.81 6.75
N LYS A 323 4.51 -25.75 6.16
CA LYS A 323 5.02 -27.09 5.88
C LYS A 323 5.88 -27.04 4.63
N VAL A 324 7.18 -27.34 4.77
CA VAL A 324 8.14 -27.33 3.67
C VAL A 324 8.55 -28.76 3.34
N ALA A 325 8.34 -29.19 2.10
CA ALA A 325 8.82 -30.50 1.65
C ALA A 325 10.35 -30.50 1.45
N PRO A 326 11.05 -31.65 1.61
CA PRO A 326 12.51 -31.70 1.59
C PRO A 326 13.19 -31.11 0.34
N ASP A 327 12.55 -31.25 -0.81
CA ASP A 327 13.01 -30.78 -2.12
C ASP A 327 12.46 -29.40 -2.52
N GLN A 328 11.53 -28.85 -1.73
CA GLN A 328 10.88 -27.57 -2.01
C GLN A 328 11.89 -26.42 -1.85
N GLN A 329 11.89 -25.50 -2.81
CA GLN A 329 12.75 -24.31 -2.75
C GLN A 329 12.22 -23.31 -1.71
N VAL A 330 13.11 -22.78 -0.88
CA VAL A 330 12.82 -21.72 0.09
C VAL A 330 13.85 -20.62 -0.07
N VAL A 331 13.36 -19.40 -0.27
CA VAL A 331 14.21 -18.21 -0.34
C VAL A 331 14.18 -17.51 1.01
N VAL A 332 15.36 -17.27 1.57
CA VAL A 332 15.56 -16.62 2.86
C VAL A 332 16.14 -15.24 2.63
N PHE A 333 15.40 -14.21 3.03
CA PHE A 333 15.81 -12.80 2.99
C PHE A 333 16.21 -12.37 4.39
N ARG A 334 17.47 -11.97 4.57
CA ARG A 334 18.04 -11.58 5.87
C ARG A 334 18.06 -10.06 6.02
N PHE A 335 17.71 -9.58 7.19
CA PHE A 335 17.78 -8.17 7.57
C PHE A 335 18.10 -8.03 9.07
N SER A 336 18.44 -6.81 9.49
CA SER A 336 18.67 -6.55 10.92
C SER A 336 17.42 -6.85 11.74
N SER A 337 17.59 -7.56 12.86
CA SER A 337 16.48 -7.92 13.75
C SER A 337 15.60 -6.71 14.09
N VAL A 338 14.29 -6.85 13.93
CA VAL A 338 13.31 -5.83 14.32
C VAL A 338 13.39 -5.63 15.83
N LYS A 339 13.66 -4.39 16.26
CA LYS A 339 13.72 -4.03 17.68
C LYS A 339 12.34 -3.63 18.19
N LYS A 340 12.15 -3.63 19.50
CA LYS A 340 10.92 -3.15 20.14
C LYS A 340 10.53 -1.76 19.64
N GLY A 341 9.28 -1.61 19.20
CA GLY A 341 8.73 -0.35 18.69
C GLY A 341 9.18 0.03 17.28
N GLN A 342 10.03 -0.78 16.64
CA GLN A 342 10.47 -0.59 15.25
C GLN A 342 9.67 -1.48 14.30
N THR A 343 9.68 -1.11 13.03
CA THR A 343 9.20 -1.96 11.94
C THR A 343 10.14 -1.84 10.76
N VAL A 344 10.14 -2.81 9.85
CA VAL A 344 10.94 -2.75 8.63
C VAL A 344 10.07 -3.03 7.41
N ARG A 345 10.12 -2.14 6.42
CA ARG A 345 9.45 -2.32 5.13
C ARG A 345 10.40 -2.98 4.16
N LEU A 346 10.02 -4.14 3.68
CA LEU A 346 10.78 -4.96 2.77
C LEU A 346 10.14 -4.88 1.38
N ARG A 347 10.97 -4.80 0.34
CA ARG A 347 10.59 -5.21 -1.01
C ARG A 347 11.41 -6.42 -1.37
N ILE A 348 10.71 -7.45 -1.79
CA ILE A 348 11.31 -8.68 -2.27
C ILE A 348 10.90 -8.86 -3.73
N SER A 349 11.85 -9.29 -4.55
CA SER A 349 11.68 -9.51 -5.98
C SER A 349 12.22 -10.88 -6.35
N GLU A 350 11.42 -11.64 -7.09
CA GLU A 350 11.76 -13.01 -7.50
C GLU A 350 11.17 -13.30 -8.87
N THR A 351 11.80 -14.18 -9.65
CA THR A 351 11.23 -14.71 -10.89
C THR A 351 10.75 -16.13 -10.64
N TYR A 352 9.50 -16.42 -11.01
CA TYR A 352 8.90 -17.74 -10.87
C TYR A 352 8.65 -18.33 -12.25
N THR A 353 8.96 -19.61 -12.44
CA THR A 353 8.44 -20.43 -13.53
C THR A 353 7.37 -21.35 -12.96
N ALA A 354 6.13 -21.20 -13.41
CA ALA A 354 4.97 -21.88 -12.82
C ALA A 354 3.93 -22.25 -13.90
N PRO A 355 4.20 -23.32 -14.70
CA PRO A 355 3.39 -23.70 -15.86
C PRO A 355 1.94 -24.06 -15.54
N GLU A 356 1.65 -24.48 -14.31
CA GLU A 356 0.27 -24.73 -13.89
C GLU A 356 -0.56 -23.44 -13.81
N SER A 357 0.05 -22.34 -13.36
CA SER A 357 -0.64 -21.05 -13.13
C SER A 357 -0.44 -20.03 -14.23
N TYR A 358 0.51 -20.24 -15.13
CA TYR A 358 0.83 -19.31 -16.20
C TYR A 358 1.34 -20.04 -17.43
N ARG A 359 0.56 -20.02 -18.51
CA ARG A 359 0.76 -20.89 -19.68
C ARG A 359 0.17 -20.31 -20.96
N MET A 360 0.50 -20.95 -22.07
CA MET A 360 -0.23 -20.82 -23.33
C MET A 360 -1.32 -21.89 -23.43
N GLU A 361 -2.52 -21.50 -23.85
CA GLU A 361 -3.60 -22.39 -24.29
C GLU A 361 -4.00 -22.02 -25.72
N GLY A 362 -3.51 -22.77 -26.70
CA GLY A 362 -3.67 -22.40 -28.12
C GLY A 362 -2.97 -21.07 -28.42
N ASP A 363 -3.73 -20.06 -28.85
CA ASP A 363 -3.26 -18.70 -29.11
C ASP A 363 -3.47 -17.73 -27.93
N GLU A 364 -3.96 -18.22 -26.79
CA GLU A 364 -4.23 -17.44 -25.59
C GLU A 364 -3.14 -17.60 -24.53
N LEU A 365 -2.78 -16.49 -23.90
CA LEU A 365 -2.08 -16.47 -22.61
C LEU A 365 -3.12 -16.70 -21.52
N VAL A 366 -2.83 -17.61 -20.59
CA VAL A 366 -3.66 -17.87 -19.41
C VAL A 366 -2.84 -17.65 -18.15
N PHE A 367 -3.36 -16.80 -17.25
CA PHE A 367 -2.86 -16.66 -15.88
C PHE A 367 -3.98 -17.04 -14.91
N GLU A 368 -3.76 -18.09 -14.13
CA GLU A 368 -4.75 -18.71 -13.25
C GLU A 368 -4.14 -18.93 -11.87
N ARG A 369 -4.57 -18.17 -10.86
CA ARG A 369 -3.96 -18.22 -9.54
C ARG A 369 -4.87 -17.73 -8.42
N SER A 370 -4.79 -18.41 -7.27
CA SER A 370 -5.40 -17.94 -6.02
C SER A 370 -4.51 -16.88 -5.34
N LEU A 371 -5.08 -15.71 -5.08
CA LEU A 371 -4.41 -14.55 -4.50
C LEU A 371 -4.98 -14.22 -3.11
N GLY A 372 -4.19 -14.45 -2.06
CA GLY A 372 -4.64 -14.28 -0.66
C GLY A 372 -4.44 -12.88 -0.05
N ARG A 373 -3.69 -12.00 -0.72
CA ARG A 373 -3.35 -10.67 -0.19
C ARG A 373 -4.43 -9.63 -0.51
N PRO A 374 -4.57 -8.57 0.31
CA PRO A 374 -5.59 -7.55 0.09
C PRO A 374 -5.36 -6.74 -1.19
N ARG A 375 -4.11 -6.65 -1.66
CA ARG A 375 -3.71 -5.88 -2.83
C ARG A 375 -2.83 -6.74 -3.71
N ASN A 376 -3.28 -6.98 -4.94
CA ASN A 376 -2.51 -7.68 -5.94
C ASN A 376 -2.69 -7.00 -7.28
N SER A 377 -1.64 -7.03 -8.10
CA SER A 377 -1.68 -6.52 -9.47
C SER A 377 -1.09 -7.52 -10.44
N VAL A 378 -1.67 -7.64 -11.63
CA VAL A 378 -1.10 -8.43 -12.73
C VAL A 378 -0.83 -7.50 -13.91
N VAL A 379 0.40 -7.46 -14.38
CA VAL A 379 0.85 -6.68 -15.54
C VAL A 379 1.08 -7.65 -16.69
N LEU A 380 0.34 -7.45 -17.78
CA LEU A 380 0.44 -8.27 -18.98
C LEU A 380 1.78 -8.02 -19.71
N PRO A 381 2.30 -9.02 -20.44
CA PRO A 381 3.52 -8.86 -21.20
C PRO A 381 3.30 -7.88 -22.36
N ARG A 382 4.39 -7.24 -22.78
CA ARG A 382 4.36 -6.32 -23.93
C ARG A 382 3.80 -7.02 -25.17
N GLY A 383 2.91 -6.32 -25.88
CA GLY A 383 2.28 -6.85 -27.09
C GLY A 383 1.12 -7.81 -26.83
N TRP A 384 0.68 -7.99 -25.58
CA TRP A 384 -0.52 -8.75 -25.24
C TRP A 384 -1.63 -7.80 -24.76
N TYR A 385 -2.87 -8.10 -25.12
CA TYR A 385 -4.05 -7.37 -24.67
C TYR A 385 -5.00 -8.28 -23.92
N LEU A 386 -5.64 -7.73 -22.89
CA LEU A 386 -6.60 -8.41 -22.03
C LEU A 386 -7.84 -8.83 -22.82
N THR A 387 -8.24 -10.09 -22.75
CA THR A 387 -9.48 -10.61 -23.36
C THR A 387 -10.50 -11.07 -22.33
N ALA A 388 -10.06 -11.54 -21.16
CA ALA A 388 -10.95 -11.90 -20.06
C ALA A 388 -10.32 -11.71 -18.68
N SER A 389 -11.16 -11.37 -17.69
CA SER A 389 -10.86 -11.45 -16.26
C SER A 389 -12.08 -12.05 -15.57
N ALA A 390 -11.92 -13.18 -14.88
CA ALA A 390 -13.04 -13.89 -14.25
C ALA A 390 -13.67 -13.15 -13.06
N ILE A 391 -12.95 -12.17 -12.50
CA ILE A 391 -13.45 -11.31 -11.41
C ILE A 391 -13.15 -9.83 -11.71
N PRO A 392 -13.90 -8.88 -11.10
CA PRO A 392 -13.66 -7.45 -11.30
C PRO A 392 -12.26 -7.00 -10.87
N ALA A 393 -11.64 -6.15 -11.70
CA ALA A 393 -10.37 -5.49 -11.43
C ALA A 393 -10.42 -4.05 -11.95
N VAL A 394 -9.59 -3.17 -11.39
CA VAL A 394 -9.33 -1.86 -12.02
C VAL A 394 -8.28 -2.07 -13.09
N VAL A 395 -8.62 -1.76 -14.35
CA VAL A 395 -7.71 -1.89 -15.49
C VAL A 395 -7.09 -0.54 -15.80
N ARG A 396 -5.76 -0.49 -15.93
CA ARG A 396 -4.98 0.74 -16.16
C ARG A 396 -3.80 0.44 -17.10
N GLU A 397 -3.27 1.48 -17.72
CA GLU A 397 -1.99 1.39 -18.42
C GLU A 397 -0.86 1.79 -17.47
N THR A 398 0.24 1.03 -17.46
CA THR A 398 1.47 1.42 -16.76
C THR A 398 2.17 2.55 -17.54
N PRO A 399 3.08 3.31 -16.90
CA PRO A 399 3.82 4.37 -17.61
C PRO A 399 4.58 3.90 -18.86
N ASP A 400 4.95 2.62 -18.94
CA ASP A 400 5.64 1.99 -20.07
C ASP A 400 4.70 1.30 -21.08
N GLY A 401 3.39 1.55 -20.99
CA GLY A 401 2.38 1.15 -21.96
C GLY A 401 1.85 -0.28 -21.79
N LEU A 402 2.00 -0.91 -20.62
CA LEU A 402 1.52 -2.27 -20.37
C LEU A 402 0.14 -2.25 -19.71
N THR A 403 -0.69 -3.25 -20.03
CA THR A 403 -1.97 -3.42 -19.34
C THR A 403 -1.75 -3.96 -17.92
N ARG A 404 -2.25 -3.26 -16.92
CA ARG A 404 -2.24 -3.64 -15.51
C ARG A 404 -3.66 -3.85 -15.00
N LEU A 405 -3.88 -4.95 -14.29
CA LEU A 405 -5.10 -5.27 -13.58
C LEU A 405 -4.83 -5.19 -12.08
N ASP A 406 -5.60 -4.39 -11.34
CA ASP A 406 -5.51 -4.26 -9.89
C ASP A 406 -6.71 -4.91 -9.19
N PHE A 407 -6.40 -5.88 -8.34
CA PHE A 407 -7.36 -6.60 -7.52
C PHE A 407 -7.23 -6.14 -6.07
N MET A 408 -8.20 -5.34 -5.61
CA MET A 408 -8.34 -5.05 -4.18
C MET A 408 -9.35 -6.02 -3.57
N ASN A 409 -8.90 -6.81 -2.61
CA ASN A 409 -9.70 -7.84 -1.97
C ASN A 409 -10.04 -7.43 -0.53
N GLY A 410 -11.24 -6.86 -0.35
CA GLY A 410 -11.79 -6.54 0.97
C GLY A 410 -12.24 -7.76 1.78
N ARG A 411 -12.28 -8.96 1.18
CA ARG A 411 -12.61 -10.20 1.89
C ARG A 411 -11.37 -10.77 2.59
N PRO A 412 -11.54 -11.45 3.74
CA PRO A 412 -10.42 -12.02 4.49
C PRO A 412 -9.89 -13.36 3.91
N ASP A 413 -10.53 -13.90 2.87
CA ASP A 413 -10.13 -15.09 2.13
C ASP A 413 -9.31 -14.74 0.88
N SER A 414 -8.96 -15.76 0.10
CA SER A 414 -8.33 -15.58 -1.22
C SER A 414 -9.37 -15.29 -2.30
N ILE A 415 -8.92 -14.64 -3.38
CA ILE A 415 -9.66 -14.53 -4.64
C ILE A 415 -9.01 -15.46 -5.66
N ASP A 416 -9.80 -16.18 -6.44
CA ASP A 416 -9.30 -16.99 -7.54
C ASP A 416 -9.36 -16.14 -8.82
N VAL A 417 -8.19 -15.86 -9.38
CA VAL A 417 -8.03 -15.00 -10.56
C VAL A 417 -7.76 -15.89 -11.76
N LEU A 418 -8.58 -15.74 -12.80
CA LEU A 418 -8.35 -16.26 -14.13
C LEU A 418 -8.33 -15.09 -15.11
N ILE A 419 -7.19 -14.87 -15.76
CA ILE A 419 -6.96 -13.86 -16.78
C ILE A 419 -6.64 -14.56 -18.08
N LYS A 420 -7.26 -14.10 -19.17
CA LYS A 420 -6.89 -14.47 -20.54
C LYS A 420 -6.46 -13.24 -21.32
N ALA A 421 -5.47 -13.43 -22.18
CA ALA A 421 -4.99 -12.39 -23.08
C ALA A 421 -4.63 -12.97 -24.45
N LYS A 422 -4.65 -12.13 -25.47
CA LYS A 422 -4.20 -12.49 -26.83
C LYS A 422 -3.06 -11.59 -27.27
N LYS A 423 -2.23 -12.12 -28.17
CA LYS A 423 -1.16 -11.34 -28.80
C LYS A 423 -1.79 -10.29 -29.72
N GLY A 424 -1.43 -9.03 -29.50
CA GLY A 424 -1.83 -7.92 -30.35
C GLY A 424 -1.16 -8.00 -31.71
N ALA A 425 -1.80 -7.40 -32.73
CA ALA A 425 -1.15 -7.19 -34.01
C ALA A 425 0.07 -6.28 -33.80
N ILE A 426 1.22 -6.66 -34.35
CA ILE A 426 2.40 -5.80 -34.40
C ILE A 426 1.98 -4.58 -35.22
N ARG A 427 1.95 -3.39 -34.60
CA ARG A 427 1.78 -2.12 -35.30
C ARG A 427 3.12 -1.57 -35.71
#